data_AF-A0A5C9CMB5-F1
#
_entry.id   AF-A0A5C9CMB5-F1
#
_cell.length_a   1.000
_cell.length_b   1.000
_cell.length_c   1.000
_cell.angle_alpha   90.00
_cell.angle_beta   90.00
_cell.angle_gamma   90.00
#
_symmetry.space_group_name_H-M   'P 1'
#
loop_
_entity.id
_entity.type
_entity.pdbx_description
1 polymer ?
#
loop_
_entity_poly.entity_id
_entity_poly.type
_entity_poly.pdbx_seq_one_letter_code
_entity_poly.pdbx_strand_id
1 'polypeptide(L)'
;VAVKNGQALKLMATPTGARRLLSAGLAHASAEVEVLNSLTHGAVDVCLFKNGRLLSRKTTVTPGQKAVFQFVPTLWLAVASQVIQDQPLDSAVLSSNNTELSLLGIASADIVMTGGGAGADATPYAFNLENIVPT
;
A
#
# COMPACT_ATOMS: atom_id res chain seq x y z
N VAL A 1 12.44 7.03 11.74
CA VAL A 1 13.26 5.81 11.61
C VAL A 1 12.91 5.16 10.29
N ALA A 2 13.89 4.88 9.44
CA ALA A 2 13.63 4.16 8.19
C ALA A 2 13.37 2.68 8.49
N VAL A 3 12.45 2.08 7.74
CA VAL A 3 12.03 0.68 7.91
C VAL A 3 11.64 0.11 6.55
N LYS A 4 11.86 -1.18 6.36
CA LYS A 4 11.48 -1.93 5.16
C LYS A 4 10.51 -3.05 5.54
N ASN A 5 9.80 -3.59 4.56
CA ASN A 5 9.01 -4.81 4.74
C ASN A 5 9.89 -5.93 5.33
N GLY A 6 9.30 -6.74 6.20
CA GLY A 6 9.97 -7.80 6.94
C GLY A 6 10.68 -7.32 8.21
N GLN A 7 10.55 -6.04 8.59
CA GLN A 7 11.22 -5.48 9.77
C GLN A 7 10.24 -5.07 10.87
N ALA A 8 10.67 -5.27 12.10
CA ALA A 8 9.97 -4.85 13.30
C ALA A 8 10.70 -3.71 14.00
N LEU A 9 9.92 -2.80 14.58
CA LEU A 9 10.37 -1.73 15.46
C LEU A 9 9.68 -1.87 16.82
N LYS A 10 10.30 -1.27 17.84
CA LYS A 10 9.71 -1.12 19.17
C LYS A 10 9.78 0.32 19.65
N LEU A 11 8.68 0.81 20.19
CA LEU A 11 8.62 2.08 20.89
C LEU A 11 8.93 1.86 22.37
N MET A 12 9.98 2.50 22.87
CA MET A 12 10.41 2.39 24.27
C MET A 12 10.57 3.75 24.91
N ALA A 13 10.42 3.80 26.23
CA ALA A 13 10.84 4.93 27.04
C ALA A 13 12.35 4.85 27.31
N THR A 14 13.04 5.99 27.29
CA THR A 14 14.40 6.12 27.80
C THR A 14 14.38 6.31 29.32
N PRO A 15 15.51 6.11 30.03
CA PRO A 15 15.60 6.43 31.46
C PRO A 15 15.23 7.88 31.80
N THR A 16 15.39 8.79 30.83
CA THR A 16 15.02 10.22 30.94
C THR A 16 13.55 10.50 30.65
N GLY A 17 12.72 9.48 30.38
CA GLY A 17 11.29 9.62 30.06
C GLY A 17 10.98 9.99 28.62
N ALA A 18 11.99 10.25 27.78
CA ALA A 18 11.80 10.46 26.35
C ALA A 18 11.37 9.16 25.66
N ARG A 19 10.70 9.26 24.51
CA ARG A 19 10.31 8.10 23.71
C ARG A 19 11.26 7.90 22.54
N ARG A 20 11.57 6.65 22.20
CA ARG A 20 12.43 6.27 21.08
C ARG A 20 11.82 5.10 20.34
N LEU A 21 11.83 5.19 19.02
CA LEU A 21 11.52 4.10 18.12
C LEU A 21 12.84 3.43 17.72
N LEU A 22 12.96 2.13 17.98
CA LEU A 22 14.20 1.38 17.80
C LEU A 22 13.93 0.14 16.95
N SER A 23 14.95 -0.34 16.23
CA SER A 23 14.86 -1.64 15.53
C SER A 23 14.66 -2.78 16.54
N ALA A 24 13.77 -3.70 16.21
CA ALA A 24 13.45 -4.89 16.99
C ALA A 24 13.74 -6.19 16.22
N GLY A 25 14.38 -6.12 15.05
CA GLY A 25 14.71 -7.26 14.22
C GLY A 25 13.69 -7.50 13.12
N LEU A 26 13.34 -8.77 12.90
CA LEU A 26 12.42 -9.18 11.84
C LEU A 26 10.96 -9.08 12.32
N ALA A 27 10.07 -8.74 11.38
CA ALA A 27 8.63 -8.90 11.55
C ALA A 27 8.24 -10.38 11.49
N HIS A 28 7.00 -10.70 11.86
CA HIS A 28 6.45 -12.05 11.72
C HIS A 28 6.26 -12.45 10.26
N ALA A 29 5.96 -11.50 9.37
CA ALA A 29 5.86 -11.75 7.94
C ALA A 29 6.79 -10.82 7.13
N SER A 30 7.36 -11.35 6.04
CA SER A 30 8.27 -10.62 5.15
C SER A 30 7.62 -9.44 4.42
N ALA A 31 6.30 -9.44 4.28
CA ALA A 31 5.52 -8.36 3.68
C ALA A 31 5.08 -7.27 4.69
N GLU A 32 5.38 -7.46 5.98
CA GLU A 32 4.88 -6.59 7.05
C GLU A 32 5.93 -5.64 7.60
N VAL A 33 5.48 -4.48 8.02
CA VAL A 33 6.20 -3.60 8.93
C VAL A 33 5.47 -3.62 10.27
N GLU A 34 6.18 -3.99 11.33
CA GLU A 34 5.61 -4.06 12.67
C GLU A 34 6.16 -2.98 13.57
N VAL A 35 5.31 -2.42 14.43
CA VAL A 35 5.70 -1.50 15.50
C VAL A 35 5.03 -1.90 16.80
N LEU A 36 5.82 -2.40 17.75
CA LEU A 36 5.34 -2.72 19.10
C LEU A 36 5.34 -1.47 19.98
N ASN A 37 4.23 -1.18 20.65
CA ASN A 37 4.22 -0.24 21.76
C ASN A 37 4.74 -0.95 23.03
N SER A 38 6.02 -0.77 23.35
CA SER A 38 6.66 -1.33 24.56
C SER A 38 6.66 -0.36 25.74
N LEU A 39 5.84 0.68 25.72
CA LEU A 39 5.63 1.54 26.89
C LEU A 39 4.82 0.80 27.96
N THR A 40 4.94 1.22 29.22
CA THR A 40 4.12 0.68 30.32
C THR A 40 2.74 1.33 30.40
N HIS A 41 2.58 2.53 29.84
CA HIS A 41 1.34 3.30 29.83
C HIS A 41 1.28 4.21 28.61
N GLY A 42 0.05 4.61 28.24
CA GLY A 42 -0.22 5.52 27.12
C GLY A 42 -0.35 4.80 25.78
N ALA A 43 -1.52 4.96 25.16
CA ALA A 43 -1.71 4.57 23.77
C ALA A 43 -1.02 5.57 22.83
N VAL A 44 -0.61 5.09 21.66
CA VAL A 44 0.05 5.91 20.64
C VAL A 44 -0.57 5.69 19.27
N ASP A 45 -0.49 6.72 18.44
CA ASP A 45 -0.74 6.57 17.01
C ASP A 45 0.58 6.21 16.33
N VAL A 46 0.56 5.17 15.51
CA VAL A 46 1.69 4.80 14.67
C VAL A 46 1.40 5.26 13.25
N CYS A 47 2.24 6.14 12.74
CA CYS A 47 2.14 6.69 11.39
C CYS A 47 3.29 6.20 10.53
N LEU A 48 2.97 5.67 9.34
CA LEU A 48 3.96 5.28 8.35
C LEU A 48 4.02 6.32 7.23
N PHE A 49 5.22 6.77 6.90
CA PHE A 49 5.47 7.79 5.89
C PHE A 49 6.37 7.24 4.78
N LYS A 50 6.14 7.66 3.54
CA LYS A 50 7.03 7.46 2.39
C LYS A 50 7.23 8.79 1.69
N ASN A 51 8.49 9.19 1.53
CA ASN A 51 8.89 10.46 0.90
C ASN A 51 8.13 11.69 1.48
N GLY A 52 7.96 11.72 2.81
CA GLY A 52 7.27 12.80 3.51
C GLY A 52 5.74 12.73 3.51
N ARG A 53 5.11 11.83 2.73
CA ARG A 53 3.66 11.65 2.69
C ARG A 53 3.21 10.55 3.67
N LEU A 54 2.17 10.82 4.45
CA LEU A 54 1.52 9.81 5.30
C LEU A 54 0.88 8.75 4.40
N LEU A 55 1.33 7.50 4.54
CA LEU A 55 0.77 6.36 3.82
C LEU A 55 -0.36 5.70 4.60
N SER A 56 -0.16 5.48 5.90
CA SER A 56 -1.12 4.81 6.75
C SER A 56 -0.91 5.20 8.21
N ARG A 57 -1.98 5.09 9.00
CA ARG A 57 -1.99 5.35 10.44
C ARG A 57 -2.80 4.25 11.13
N LYS A 58 -2.23 3.65 12.17
CA LYS A 58 -2.98 2.89 13.16
C LYS A 58 -3.09 3.72 14.44
N THR A 59 -4.31 4.03 14.86
CA THR A 59 -4.56 4.83 16.04
C THR A 59 -4.64 3.97 17.29
N THR A 60 -4.41 4.58 18.46
CA THR A 60 -4.70 3.98 19.77
C THR A 60 -4.02 2.62 20.00
N VAL A 61 -2.76 2.47 19.59
CA VAL A 61 -1.97 1.26 19.86
C VAL A 61 -1.58 1.26 21.33
N THR A 62 -2.24 0.42 22.14
CA THR A 62 -2.01 0.37 23.59
C THR A 62 -0.70 -0.34 23.95
N PRO A 63 -0.17 -0.17 25.18
CA PRO A 63 0.94 -0.97 25.69
C PRO A 63 0.80 -2.46 25.38
N GLY A 64 1.87 -3.08 24.90
CA GLY A 64 1.92 -4.50 24.51
C GLY A 64 1.33 -4.81 23.13
N GLN A 65 0.60 -3.89 22.48
CA GLN A 65 0.05 -4.12 21.15
C GLN A 65 1.00 -3.72 20.03
N LYS A 66 0.79 -4.35 18.86
CA LYS A 66 1.48 -4.03 17.62
C LYS A 66 0.60 -3.22 16.67
N ALA A 67 1.20 -2.23 16.03
CA ALA A 67 0.78 -1.81 14.71
C ALA A 67 1.44 -2.71 13.66
N VAL A 68 0.62 -3.26 12.77
CA VAL A 68 1.07 -4.09 11.67
C VAL A 68 0.60 -3.41 10.40
N PHE A 69 1.53 -3.13 9.49
CA PHE A 69 1.24 -2.53 8.19
C PHE A 69 1.68 -3.52 7.12
N GLN A 70 0.78 -3.84 6.20
CA GLN A 70 1.06 -4.63 5.03
C GLN A 70 0.56 -3.87 3.81
N PHE A 71 1.41 -3.74 2.80
CA PHE A 71 1.02 -3.19 1.51
C PHE A 71 1.09 -4.30 0.48
N VAL A 72 -0.06 -4.69 -0.04
CA VAL A 72 -0.13 -5.62 -1.15
C VAL A 72 0.27 -4.84 -2.41
N PRO A 73 1.33 -5.24 -3.13
CA PRO A 73 1.77 -4.53 -4.32
C PRO A 73 0.81 -4.88 -5.46
N THR A 74 -0.28 -4.12 -5.58
CA THR A 74 -1.36 -4.35 -6.54
C THR A 74 -1.64 -3.07 -7.32
N LEU A 75 -1.86 -3.20 -8.63
CA LEU A 75 -2.47 -2.15 -9.45
C LEU A 75 -3.95 -2.44 -9.64
N TRP A 76 -4.77 -1.41 -9.53
CA TRP A 76 -6.18 -1.45 -9.88
C TRP A 76 -6.35 -0.58 -11.12
N LEU A 77 -6.70 -1.19 -12.24
CA LEU A 77 -6.87 -0.52 -13.52
C LEU A 77 -8.35 -0.46 -13.87
N ALA A 78 -8.80 0.68 -14.39
CA ALA A 78 -10.16 0.87 -14.87
C ALA A 78 -10.14 1.80 -16.08
N VAL A 79 -11.16 1.68 -16.93
CA VAL A 79 -11.37 2.63 -18.03
C VAL A 79 -12.45 3.63 -17.63
N ALA A 80 -12.22 4.90 -17.92
CA ALA A 80 -13.24 5.95 -17.84
C ALA A 80 -13.43 6.53 -19.24
N SER A 81 -14.68 6.81 -19.62
CA SER A 81 -14.97 7.56 -20.84
C SER A 81 -14.94 9.08 -20.54
N GLN A 82 -15.05 9.94 -21.56
CA GLN A 82 -15.31 11.38 -21.38
C GLN A 82 -14.35 12.12 -20.41
N VAL A 83 -13.11 11.67 -20.28
CA VAL A 83 -12.12 12.33 -19.45
C VAL A 83 -11.64 13.60 -20.17
N ILE A 84 -11.96 14.76 -19.61
CA ILE A 84 -11.50 16.06 -20.09
C ILE A 84 -10.38 16.53 -19.17
N GLN A 85 -9.26 16.95 -19.74
CA GLN A 85 -8.15 17.52 -18.99
C GLN A 85 -8.63 18.70 -18.13
N ASP A 86 -8.14 18.77 -16.89
CA ASP A 86 -8.48 19.79 -15.88
C ASP A 86 -9.94 19.80 -15.41
N GLN A 87 -10.73 18.78 -15.72
CA GLN A 87 -12.07 18.58 -15.13
C GLN A 87 -12.07 17.43 -14.11
N PRO A 88 -12.80 17.57 -12.98
CA PRO A 88 -13.01 16.48 -12.04
C PRO A 88 -13.64 15.27 -12.75
N LEU A 89 -13.12 14.08 -12.46
CA LEU A 89 -13.71 12.84 -12.94
C LEU A 89 -15.07 12.64 -12.26
N ASP A 90 -16.15 12.54 -13.03
CA ASP A 90 -17.45 12.18 -12.48
C ASP A 90 -17.45 10.70 -12.05
N SER A 91 -17.90 10.43 -10.82
CA SER A 91 -18.05 9.08 -10.27
C SER A 91 -18.90 8.14 -11.13
N ALA A 92 -19.79 8.69 -11.98
CA ALA A 92 -20.64 7.93 -12.88
C ALA A 92 -19.94 7.42 -14.16
N VAL A 93 -18.68 7.81 -14.39
CA VAL A 93 -17.95 7.59 -15.65
C VAL A 93 -16.88 6.50 -15.55
N LEU A 94 -16.62 5.99 -14.34
CA LEU A 94 -15.78 4.82 -14.12
C LEU A 94 -16.55 3.58 -14.62
N SER A 95 -16.10 2.97 -15.72
CA SER A 95 -16.63 1.66 -16.14
C SER A 95 -16.40 0.68 -14.98
N SER A 96 -17.49 0.09 -14.49
CA SER A 96 -17.59 -0.43 -13.11
C SER A 96 -16.90 -1.79 -12.88
N ASN A 97 -15.82 -2.11 -13.60
CA ASN A 97 -15.01 -3.30 -13.39
C ASN A 97 -13.53 -2.93 -13.31
N ASN A 98 -13.01 -2.79 -12.09
CA ASN A 98 -11.58 -2.62 -11.89
C ASN A 98 -10.87 -3.96 -12.13
N THR A 99 -9.85 -3.98 -12.98
CA THR A 99 -8.93 -5.12 -13.09
C THR A 99 -7.88 -5.02 -12.01
N GLU A 100 -7.82 -6.02 -11.14
CA GLU A 100 -6.77 -6.19 -10.16
C GLU A 100 -5.56 -6.89 -10.80
N LEU A 101 -4.39 -6.25 -10.78
CA LEU A 101 -3.13 -6.83 -11.21
C LEU A 101 -2.17 -6.94 -10.01
N SER A 102 -1.90 -8.17 -9.58
CA SER A 102 -0.87 -8.43 -8.57
C SER A 102 0.52 -8.16 -9.16
N LEU A 103 1.33 -7.40 -8.44
CA LEU A 103 2.74 -7.13 -8.74
C LEU A 103 3.68 -7.95 -7.86
N LEU A 104 3.15 -8.95 -7.13
CA LEU A 104 3.98 -9.78 -6.26
C LEU A 104 5.03 -10.51 -7.10
N GLY A 105 6.30 -10.34 -6.74
CA GLY A 105 7.41 -10.98 -7.43
C GLY A 105 7.78 -10.34 -8.78
N ILE A 106 7.20 -9.18 -9.13
CA ILE A 106 7.45 -8.49 -10.41
C ILE A 106 8.32 -7.26 -10.18
N ALA A 107 9.50 -7.24 -10.81
CA ALA A 107 10.40 -6.08 -10.84
C ALA A 107 9.99 -5.08 -11.93
N SER A 108 9.58 -5.57 -13.10
CA SER A 108 9.02 -4.77 -14.20
C SER A 108 8.12 -5.61 -15.11
N ALA A 109 7.16 -4.98 -15.79
CA ALA A 109 6.31 -5.60 -16.79
C ALA A 109 5.68 -4.50 -17.68
N ASP A 110 5.21 -4.90 -18.85
CA ASP A 110 4.38 -4.06 -19.70
C ASP A 110 2.90 -4.28 -19.35
N ILE A 111 2.12 -3.20 -19.27
CA ILE A 111 0.66 -3.29 -19.15
C ILE A 111 0.10 -3.30 -20.57
N VAL A 112 -0.50 -4.41 -20.96
CA VAL A 112 -1.15 -4.56 -22.27
C VAL A 112 -2.65 -4.43 -22.10
N MET A 113 -3.23 -3.48 -22.82
CA MET A 113 -4.66 -3.23 -22.88
C MET A 113 -5.19 -3.75 -24.21
N THR A 114 -6.22 -4.60 -24.16
CA THR A 114 -6.91 -5.13 -25.34
C THR A 114 -8.41 -4.88 -25.25
N GLY A 115 -9.11 -5.13 -26.36
CA GLY A 115 -10.54 -4.89 -26.47
C GLY A 115 -10.89 -3.41 -26.67
N GLY A 116 -12.17 -3.09 -26.44
CA GLY A 116 -12.77 -1.82 -26.83
C GLY A 116 -13.24 -1.80 -28.28
N GLY A 117 -13.47 -0.59 -28.80
CA GLY A 117 -13.99 -0.35 -30.14
C GLY A 117 -15.46 0.08 -30.15
N ALA A 118 -15.97 0.37 -31.34
CA ALA A 118 -17.36 0.74 -31.57
C ALA A 118 -18.02 -0.28 -32.53
N GLY A 119 -19.31 -0.56 -32.32
CA GLY A 119 -20.07 -1.48 -33.17
C GLY A 119 -20.34 -2.84 -32.53
N ALA A 120 -21.01 -3.71 -33.29
CA ALA A 120 -21.51 -4.99 -32.79
C ALA A 120 -20.40 -5.99 -32.38
N ASP A 121 -19.19 -5.82 -32.93
CA ASP A 121 -18.04 -6.70 -32.67
C ASP A 121 -17.10 -6.17 -31.57
N ALA A 122 -17.50 -5.10 -30.87
CA ALA A 122 -16.71 -4.54 -29.78
C ALA A 122 -16.60 -5.54 -28.62
N THR A 123 -15.38 -5.68 -28.06
CA THR A 123 -15.12 -6.55 -26.91
C THR A 123 -14.84 -5.71 -25.66
N PRO A 124 -15.09 -6.23 -24.44
CA PRO A 124 -14.76 -5.50 -23.22
C PRO A 124 -13.26 -5.19 -23.15
N TYR A 125 -12.91 -4.05 -22.53
CA TYR A 125 -11.52 -3.76 -22.23
C TYR A 125 -10.95 -4.82 -21.27
N ALA A 126 -9.75 -5.29 -21.57
CA ALA A 126 -9.00 -6.22 -20.73
C ALA A 126 -7.58 -5.70 -20.52
N PHE A 127 -7.03 -5.96 -19.33
CA PHE A 127 -5.67 -5.57 -18.96
C PHE A 127 -4.91 -6.80 -18.49
N ASN A 128 -3.69 -6.99 -19.01
CA ASN A 128 -2.79 -8.05 -18.59
C ASN A 128 -1.37 -7.51 -18.44
N LEU A 129 -0.53 -8.27 -17.73
CA LEU A 129 0.90 -8.03 -17.68
C LEU A 129 1.61 -8.92 -18.69
N GLU A 130 2.47 -8.33 -19.51
CA GLU A 130 3.37 -9.02 -20.43
C GLU A 130 4.82 -8.61 -20.17
N ASN A 131 5.79 -9.32 -20.77
CA ASN A 131 7.24 -9.05 -20.63
C ASN A 131 7.70 -8.93 -19.17
N ILE A 132 7.19 -9.81 -18.31
CA ILE A 132 7.43 -9.80 -16.86
C ILE A 132 8.89 -10.13 -16.55
N VAL A 133 9.54 -9.23 -15.80
CA VAL A 133 10.84 -9.44 -15.16
C VAL A 133 10.61 -9.66 -13.65
N PRO A 134 11.08 -10.78 -13.07
CA PRO A 134 10.87 -11.08 -11.66
C PRO A 134 11.83 -10.32 -10.72
N THR A 135 11.45 -10.18 -9.45
CA THR A 135 12.29 -9.62 -8.35
C THR A 135 13.27 -10.63 -7.76
#